data_AF-A0A4R6H7W8-F1
#
_entry.id   AF-A0A4R6H7W8-F1
#
_cell.length_a   1.000
_cell.length_b   1.000
_cell.length_c   1.000
_cell.angle_alpha   90.00
_cell.angle_beta   90.00
_cell.angle_gamma   90.00
#
_symmetry.space_group_name_H-M   'P 1'
#
loop_
_entity.id
_entity.type
_entity.pdbx_description
1 polymer ?
#
loop_
_entity_poly.entity_id
_entity_poly.type
_entity_poly.pdbx_seq_one_letter_code
_entity_poly.pdbx_strand_id
1 'polypeptide(L)' 'MQATKTILITGGAGFIGSHVVRLFVNKYPNYQIVNL' A
#
# COMPACT_ATOMS: atom_id res chain seq x y z
N MET A 1 -9.70 -8.81 19.10
CA MET A 1 -9.84 -8.15 17.79
C MET A 1 -8.45 -7.99 17.20
N GLN A 2 -8.12 -8.66 16.09
CA GLN A 2 -6.79 -8.52 15.48
C GLN A 2 -6.74 -7.16 14.76
N ALA A 3 -5.76 -6.32 15.07
CA ALA A 3 -5.63 -5.01 14.45
C ALA A 3 -5.28 -5.17 12.96
N THR A 4 -6.07 -4.53 12.08
CA THR A 4 -5.76 -4.43 10.66
C THR A 4 -4.45 -3.65 10.50
N LYS A 5 -3.47 -4.21 9.78
CA LYS A 5 -2.19 -3.53 9.55
C LYS A 5 -2.38 -2.40 8.54
N THR A 6 -1.87 -1.21 8.86
CA THR A 6 -1.91 -0.02 7.98
C THR A 6 -0.50 0.29 7.46
N ILE A 7 -0.38 0.55 6.16
CA ILE A 7 0.86 0.94 5.49
C ILE A 7 0.64 2.28 4.79
N LEU A 8 1.50 3.26 5.11
CA LEU A 8 1.57 4.54 4.39
C LEU A 8 2.67 4.47 3.34
N ILE A 9 2.33 4.75 2.09
CA ILE A 9 3.27 4.87 0.98
C ILE A 9 3.25 6.32 0.52
N THR A 10 4.40 6.99 0.59
CA THR A 10 4.57 8.35 0.05
C THR A 10 5.19 8.30 -1.34
N GLY A 11 4.81 9.24 -2.21
CA GLY A 11 5.36 9.29 -3.57
C GLY A 11 4.92 8.11 -4.44
N GLY A 12 3.80 7.46 -4.09
CA GLY A 12 3.26 6.31 -4.81
C GLY A 12 2.74 6.64 -6.21
N ALA A 13 2.63 7.93 -6.59
CA ALA A 13 2.37 8.35 -7.96
C ALA A 13 3.63 8.36 -8.85
N GLY A 14 4.83 8.21 -8.27
CA GLY A 14 6.09 8.17 -9.03
C GLY A 14 6.28 6.87 -9.84
N PHE A 15 7.31 6.84 -10.70
CA PHE A 15 7.60 5.68 -11.55
C PHE A 15 7.73 4.37 -10.74
N ILE A 16 8.58 4.36 -9.71
CA ILE A 16 8.78 3.19 -8.84
C ILE A 16 7.60 3.04 -7.87
N GLY A 17 7.14 4.16 -7.29
CA GLY A 17 6.07 4.16 -6.29
C GLY A 17 4.78 3.51 -6.79
N SER A 18 4.39 3.77 -8.04
CA SER A 18 3.16 3.23 -8.63
C SER A 18 3.19 1.70 -8.76
N HIS A 19 4.37 1.13 -9.07
CA HIS A 19 4.57 -0.31 -9.13
C HIS A 19 4.50 -0.94 -7.73
N VAL A 20 5.08 -0.28 -6.72
CA VAL A 20 5.06 -0.73 -5.33
C VAL A 20 3.64 -0.69 -4.75
N VAL A 21 2.89 0.39 -4.97
CA VAL A 21 1.48 0.50 -4.57
C VAL A 21 0.67 -0.64 -5.19
N ARG A 22 0.81 -0.87 -6.50
CA ARG A 22 0.11 -1.95 -7.21
C ARG A 22 0.46 -3.33 -6.66
N LEU A 23 1.74 -3.59 -6.37
CA LEU A 23 2.17 -4.86 -5.78
C LEU A 23 1.51 -5.08 -4.42
N PHE A 24 1.50 -4.06 -3.56
CA PHE A 24 1.01 -4.18 -2.18
C PHE A 24 -0.50 -4.37 -2.13
N VAL A 25 -1.27 -3.63 -2.96
CA VAL A 25 -2.73 -3.80 -3.06
C VAL A 25 -3.11 -5.22 -3.46
N ASN A 26 -2.37 -5.84 -4.38
CA ASN A 26 -2.66 -7.20 -4.83
C ASN A 26 -2.16 -8.28 -3.85
N LYS A 27 -0.99 -8.09 -3.25
CA LYS A 27 -0.35 -9.10 -2.39
C LYS A 27 -0.90 -9.11 -0.96
N TYR A 28 -1.34 -7.96 -0.46
CA TYR A 28 -1.82 -7.79 0.91
C TYR A 28 -3.23 -7.18 0.93
N PRO A 29 -4.25 -7.88 0.40
CA PRO A 29 -5.60 -7.35 0.26
C PRO A 29 -6.28 -7.04 1.61
N ASN A 30 -5.81 -7.66 2.70
CA ASN A 30 -6.35 -7.47 4.04
C ASN A 30 -5.69 -6.30 4.80
N TYR A 31 -4.73 -5.60 4.19
CA TYR A 31 -4.05 -4.48 4.82
C TYR A 31 -4.68 -3.17 4.34
N GLN A 32 -4.71 -2.16 5.21
CA GLN A 32 -5.09 -0.82 4.80
C GLN A 32 -3.87 -0.13 4.19
N ILE A 33 -3.92 0.15 2.90
CA ILE A 33 -2.84 0.86 2.20
C ILE A 33 -3.30 2.30 1.94
N VAL A 34 -2.52 3.27 2.42
CA VAL A 34 -2.74 4.70 2.21
C VAL A 34 -1.62 5.22 1.31
N ASN A 35 -1.98 5.81 0.17
CA ASN A 35 -1.03 6.45 -0.75
C ASN A 35 -1.16 7.97 -0.63
N LEU A 36 -0.06 8.66 -0.30
CA LEU A 36 0.02 10.11 -0.12
C LEU A 36 1.04 10.75 -1.07
#